data_AF-A0A397UZ47-F1
#
_entry.id   AF-A0A397UZ47-F1
#
_cell.length_a   1.000
_cell.length_b   1.000
_cell.length_c   1.000
_cell.angle_alpha   90.00
_cell.angle_beta   90.00
_cell.angle_gamma   90.00
#
_symmetry.space_group_name_H-M   'P 1'
#
loop_
_entity.id
_entity.type
_entity.pdbx_description
1 polymer ?
#
loop_
_entity_poly.entity_id
_entity_poly.type
_entity_poly.pdbx_seq_one_letter_code
_entity_poly.pdbx_strand_id
1 'polypeptide(L)'
;MTIINQEIRRGDIEQIYAQNQYLYHLIKKINEDIKEMKAEVKRQRKEKESDLSSQVLDDVFTNVVKQLFPQHVYFSQSILKETLKSYLEEAYPEFMSNMSPNEFTNCFHSEWYSSLLLKMKNYRGAASQNVRHAIWRIFGSEKLPSFE
;
A
#
# COMPACT_ATOMS: atom_id res chain seq x y z
N MET A 1 48.94 40.91 -27.60
CA MET A 1 47.74 40.31 -26.99
C MET A 1 46.75 40.08 -28.12
N THR A 2 46.78 38.92 -28.76
CA THR A 2 46.04 38.67 -30.01
C THR A 2 44.67 38.09 -29.65
N ILE A 3 43.63 38.92 -29.77
CA ILE A 3 42.23 38.49 -29.64
C ILE A 3 41.85 37.85 -30.98
N ILE A 4 41.74 36.52 -31.02
CA ILE A 4 41.22 35.81 -32.19
C ILE A 4 39.69 35.97 -32.15
N ASN A 5 39.17 36.92 -32.94
CA ASN A 5 37.74 36.96 -33.27
C ASN A 5 37.41 35.73 -34.11
N GLN A 6 36.65 34.79 -33.55
CA GLN A 6 36.04 33.72 -34.32
C GLN A 6 34.82 34.28 -35.06
N GLU A 7 34.99 34.65 -36.33
CA GLU A 7 33.88 34.88 -37.24
C GLU A 7 33.15 33.55 -37.48
N ILE A 8 32.03 33.35 -36.80
CA ILE A 8 31.16 32.20 -37.03
C ILE A 8 30.53 32.37 -38.41
N ARG A 9 30.81 31.43 -39.33
CA ARG A 9 30.29 31.50 -40.69
C ARG A 9 28.79 31.21 -40.66
N ARG A 10 28.01 31.93 -41.47
CA ARG A 10 26.55 31.77 -41.59
C ARG A 10 26.11 30.30 -41.78
N GLY A 11 26.88 29.50 -42.53
CA GLY A 11 26.61 28.08 -42.71
C GLY A 11 26.69 27.25 -41.42
N ASP A 12 27.57 27.63 -40.48
CA ASP A 12 27.70 26.97 -39.18
C ASP A 12 26.46 27.24 -38.32
N ILE A 13 25.87 28.44 -38.43
CA ILE A 13 24.62 28.82 -37.72
C ILE A 13 23.41 28.04 -38.26
N GLU A 14 23.29 27.93 -39.59
CA GLU A 14 22.21 27.17 -40.23
C GLU A 14 22.30 25.67 -39.88
N GLN A 15 23.51 25.13 -39.81
CA GLN A 15 23.73 23.74 -39.38
C GLN A 15 23.39 23.52 -37.90
N ILE A 16 23.79 24.42 -37.01
CA ILE A 16 23.42 24.37 -35.58
C ILE A 16 21.90 24.44 -35.43
N TYR A 17 21.22 25.29 -36.21
CA TYR A 17 19.77 25.40 -36.18
C TYR A 17 19.08 24.09 -36.58
N ALA A 18 19.54 23.46 -37.66
CA ALA A 18 19.01 22.16 -38.11
C ALA A 18 19.24 21.04 -37.06
N GLN A 19 20.42 21.00 -36.44
CA GLN A 19 20.73 20.04 -35.38
C GLN A 19 19.85 20.25 -34.14
N ASN A 20 19.62 21.50 -33.73
CA ASN A 20 18.75 21.81 -32.60
C ASN A 20 17.29 21.45 -32.87
N GLN A 21 16.80 21.67 -34.09
CA GLN A 21 15.47 21.21 -34.49
C GLN A 21 15.36 19.68 -34.42
N TYR A 22 16.37 18.96 -34.90
CA TYR A 22 16.40 17.49 -34.82
C TYR A 22 16.39 17.00 -33.36
N LEU A 23 17.23 17.58 -32.50
CA LEU A 23 17.28 17.25 -31.07
C LEU A 23 15.94 17.50 -30.37
N TYR A 24 15.25 18.58 -30.70
CA TYR A 24 13.93 18.88 -30.13
C TYR A 24 12.91 17.78 -30.44
N HIS A 25 12.87 17.32 -31.70
CA HIS A 25 11.98 16.23 -32.10
C HIS A 25 12.34 14.91 -31.42
N LEU A 26 13.64 14.63 -31.26
CA LEU A 26 14.12 13.43 -30.57
C LEU A 26 13.69 13.41 -29.10
N ILE A 27 13.88 14.53 -28.40
CA ILE A 27 13.47 14.69 -26.99
C ILE A 27 11.96 14.52 -26.86
N LYS A 28 11.19 15.11 -27.77
CA LYS A 28 9.73 14.97 -27.77
C LYS A 28 9.32 13.50 -27.89
N LYS A 29 9.90 12.77 -28.83
CA LYS A 29 9.63 11.34 -29.02
C LYS A 29 10.01 10.50 -27.79
N ILE A 30 11.20 10.74 -27.22
CA ILE A 30 11.64 10.07 -25.99
C ILE A 30 10.65 10.32 -24.84
N ASN A 31 10.12 11.54 -24.70
CA ASN A 31 9.14 11.86 -23.67
C ASN A 31 7.81 11.13 -23.88
N GLU A 32 7.37 10.96 -25.14
CA GLU A 32 6.20 10.17 -25.49
C GLU A 32 6.42 8.69 -25.15
N ASP A 33 7.57 8.12 -25.53
CA ASP A 33 7.95 6.73 -25.22
C ASP A 33 8.03 6.50 -23.70
N ILE A 34 8.62 7.43 -22.94
CA ILE A 34 8.68 7.35 -21.46
C ILE A 34 7.26 7.36 -20.86
N LYS A 35 6.34 8.15 -21.42
CA LYS A 35 4.97 8.23 -20.95
C LYS A 35 4.24 6.90 -21.20
N GLU A 36 4.43 6.30 -22.38
CA GLU A 36 3.87 5.00 -22.74
C GLU A 36 4.45 3.88 -21.87
N MET A 37 5.77 3.82 -21.69
CA MET A 37 6.42 2.87 -20.79
C MET A 37 5.91 2.99 -19.36
N LYS A 38 5.71 4.20 -18.84
CA LYS A 38 5.13 4.40 -17.50
C LYS A 38 3.69 3.89 -17.41
N ALA A 39 2.90 4.05 -18.46
CA ALA A 39 1.53 3.54 -18.51
C ALA A 39 1.54 2.00 -18.55
N GLU A 40 2.41 1.41 -19.36
CA GLU A 40 2.55 -0.04 -19.50
C GLU A 40 3.05 -0.70 -18.21
N VAL A 41 4.02 -0.11 -17.52
CA VAL A 41 4.46 -0.58 -16.19
C VAL A 41 3.31 -0.54 -15.18
N LYS A 42 2.46 0.49 -15.21
CA LYS A 42 1.26 0.55 -14.37
C LYS A 42 0.25 -0.54 -14.72
N ARG A 43 0.08 -0.85 -16.01
CA ARG A 43 -0.82 -1.91 -16.49
C ARG A 43 -0.31 -3.29 -16.06
N GLN A 44 0.96 -3.59 -16.30
CA GLN A 44 1.57 -4.86 -15.91
C GLN A 44 1.55 -5.08 -14.40
N ARG A 45 1.70 -4.02 -13.59
CA ARG A 45 1.51 -4.14 -12.14
C ARG A 45 0.10 -4.57 -11.74
N LYS A 46 -0.93 -4.07 -12.43
CA LYS A 46 -2.33 -4.49 -12.22
C LYS A 46 -2.60 -5.91 -12.73
N GLU A 47 -1.95 -6.33 -13.82
CA GLU A 47 -2.14 -7.66 -14.39
C GLU A 47 -1.37 -8.76 -13.62
N LYS A 48 -0.29 -8.38 -12.92
CA LYS A 48 0.55 -9.29 -12.13
C LYS A 48 0.17 -9.34 -10.65
N GLU A 49 -0.90 -8.66 -10.25
CA GLU A 49 -1.55 -8.89 -8.95
C GLU A 49 -2.01 -10.35 -8.92
N SER A 50 -1.15 -11.25 -8.43
CA SER A 50 -1.55 -12.47 -7.75
C SER A 50 -2.23 -12.05 -6.44
N ASP A 51 -3.30 -11.28 -6.56
CA ASP A 51 -4.00 -10.74 -5.42
C ASP A 51 -4.69 -11.92 -4.74
N LEU A 52 -4.38 -12.11 -3.46
CA LEU A 52 -5.23 -12.92 -2.62
C LEU A 52 -6.65 -12.42 -2.81
N SER A 53 -7.59 -13.32 -3.09
CA SER A 53 -8.98 -12.91 -3.25
C SER A 53 -9.42 -12.11 -2.03
N SER A 54 -10.32 -11.15 -2.22
CA SER A 54 -10.83 -10.31 -1.13
C SER A 54 -11.36 -11.13 0.05
N GLN A 55 -11.93 -12.31 -0.22
CA GLN A 55 -12.37 -13.26 0.80
C GLN A 55 -11.21 -13.85 1.60
N VAL A 56 -10.12 -14.26 0.94
CA VAL A 56 -8.93 -14.79 1.62
C VAL A 56 -8.27 -13.72 2.48
N LEU A 57 -8.19 -12.48 2.00
CA LEU A 57 -7.70 -11.35 2.80
C LEU A 57 -8.59 -11.07 4.02
N ASP A 58 -9.91 -11.16 3.86
CA ASP A 58 -10.85 -10.98 4.98
C ASP A 58 -10.66 -12.04 6.08
N ASP A 59 -10.40 -13.29 5.69
CA ASP A 59 -10.07 -14.39 6.60
C ASP A 59 -8.71 -14.19 7.28
N VAL A 60 -7.70 -13.76 6.53
CA VAL A 60 -6.37 -13.35 7.08
C VAL A 60 -6.55 -12.30 8.17
N PHE A 61 -7.29 -11.22 7.88
CA PHE A 61 -7.50 -10.14 8.84
C PHE A 61 -8.24 -10.62 10.08
N THR A 62 -9.23 -11.50 9.90
CA THR A 62 -9.98 -12.09 11.00
C THR A 62 -9.08 -12.94 11.90
N ASN A 63 -8.18 -13.74 11.32
CA ASN A 63 -7.26 -14.59 12.09
C ASN A 63 -6.19 -13.78 12.82
N VAL A 64 -5.62 -12.75 12.17
CA VAL A 64 -4.68 -11.81 12.80
C VAL A 64 -5.33 -11.11 14.00
N VAL A 65 -6.57 -10.65 13.86
CA VAL A 65 -7.33 -10.02 14.95
C VAL A 65 -7.57 -10.99 16.10
N LYS A 66 -7.96 -12.24 15.83
CA LYS A 66 -8.15 -13.28 16.85
C LYS A 66 -6.87 -13.59 17.61
N GLN A 67 -5.72 -13.60 16.93
CA GLN A 67 -4.42 -13.85 17.55
C GLN A 67 -3.96 -12.69 18.44
N LEU A 68 -4.19 -11.45 18.00
CA LEU A 68 -3.75 -10.24 18.70
C LEU A 68 -4.62 -9.89 19.90
N PHE A 69 -5.93 -10.04 19.77
CA PHE A 69 -6.89 -9.52 20.76
C PHE A 69 -6.64 -10.01 22.20
N PRO A 70 -6.32 -11.30 22.46
CA PRO A 70 -6.04 -11.78 23.81
C PRO A 70 -4.81 -11.12 24.47
N GLN A 71 -3.85 -10.65 23.66
CA GLN A 71 -2.60 -10.06 24.14
C GLN A 71 -2.75 -8.55 24.31
N HIS A 72 -3.43 -7.90 23.36
CA HIS A 72 -3.57 -6.46 23.29
C HIS A 72 -4.98 -6.05 22.82
N VAL A 73 -5.81 -5.58 23.75
CA VAL A 73 -7.14 -5.00 23.42
C VAL A 73 -6.98 -3.77 22.51
N TYR A 74 -5.91 -3.00 22.73
CA TYR A 74 -5.46 -1.90 21.90
C TYR A 74 -3.98 -2.11 21.54
N PHE A 75 -3.66 -2.04 20.25
CA PHE A 75 -2.31 -2.26 19.72
C PHE A 75 -1.82 -1.04 18.96
N SER A 76 -0.50 -0.93 18.84
CA SER A 76 0.13 0.02 17.93
C SER A 76 0.01 -0.45 16.48
N GLN A 77 0.19 0.48 15.54
CA GLN A 77 0.28 0.15 14.13
C GLN A 77 1.45 -0.80 13.82
N SER A 78 2.59 -0.68 14.54
CA SER A 78 3.76 -1.54 14.34
C SER A 78 3.46 -2.99 14.68
N ILE A 79 2.85 -3.26 15.85
CA ILE A 79 2.48 -4.60 16.28
C ILE A 79 1.52 -5.25 15.27
N LEU A 80 0.54 -4.48 14.78
CA LEU A 80 -0.40 -4.97 13.79
C LEU A 80 0.28 -5.30 12.46
N LYS A 81 1.21 -4.44 12.00
CA LYS A 81 1.97 -4.65 10.76
C LYS A 81 2.86 -5.89 10.85
N GLU A 82 3.59 -6.04 11.95
CA GLU A 82 4.48 -7.18 12.18
C GLU A 82 3.70 -8.48 12.28
N THR A 83 2.60 -8.51 13.02
CA THR A 83 1.78 -9.71 13.16
C THR A 83 1.14 -10.13 11.84
N LEU A 84 0.60 -9.17 11.07
CA LEU A 84 0.07 -9.44 9.73
C LEU A 84 1.16 -10.01 8.82
N LYS A 85 2.35 -9.41 8.85
CA LYS A 85 3.48 -9.85 8.04
C LYS A 85 3.87 -11.29 8.37
N SER A 86 4.10 -11.59 9.66
CA SER A 86 4.45 -12.93 10.10
C SER A 86 3.37 -13.96 9.77
N TYR A 87 2.09 -13.61 9.92
CA TYR A 87 0.99 -14.49 9.55
C TYR A 87 0.98 -14.80 8.04
N LEU A 88 1.17 -13.79 7.18
CA LEU A 88 1.22 -13.99 5.74
C LEU A 88 2.46 -14.75 5.29
N GLU A 89 3.61 -14.55 5.94
CA GLU A 89 4.84 -15.31 5.66
C GLU A 89 4.68 -16.79 5.98
N GLU A 90 3.93 -17.11 7.04
CA GLU A 90 3.66 -18.50 7.45
C GLU A 90 2.57 -19.15 6.60
N ALA A 91 1.43 -18.48 6.42
CA ALA A 91 0.25 -19.07 5.79
C ALA A 91 0.24 -18.94 4.26
N TYR A 92 0.93 -17.94 3.70
CA TYR A 92 0.94 -17.63 2.27
C TYR A 92 2.36 -17.30 1.76
N PRO A 93 3.34 -18.21 1.91
CA PRO A 93 4.74 -17.95 1.57
C PRO A 93 4.95 -17.62 0.08
N GLU A 94 4.17 -18.21 -0.83
CA GLU A 94 4.23 -17.91 -2.27
C GLU A 94 3.71 -16.51 -2.61
N PHE A 95 2.71 -16.03 -1.88
CA PHE A 95 2.23 -14.66 -2.03
C PHE A 95 3.29 -13.67 -1.52
N MET A 96 3.86 -13.96 -0.35
CA MET A 96 4.89 -13.10 0.26
C MET A 96 6.20 -13.10 -0.52
N SER A 97 6.60 -14.21 -1.16
CA SER A 97 7.84 -14.26 -1.94
C SER A 97 7.80 -13.39 -3.20
N ASN A 98 6.61 -13.19 -3.76
CA ASN A 98 6.38 -12.30 -4.90
C ASN A 98 6.22 -10.82 -4.50
N MET A 99 6.07 -10.53 -3.21
CA MET A 99 5.84 -9.19 -2.69
C MET A 99 7.13 -8.57 -2.12
N SER A 100 7.54 -7.42 -2.64
CA SER A 100 8.67 -6.68 -2.07
C SER A 100 8.32 -6.01 -0.73
N PRO A 101 9.31 -5.68 0.13
CA PRO A 101 9.05 -4.98 1.39
C PRO A 101 8.35 -3.62 1.24
N ASN A 102 8.61 -2.91 0.13
CA ASN A 102 7.96 -1.64 -0.18
C ASN A 102 6.51 -1.84 -0.63
N GLU A 103 6.23 -2.87 -1.44
CA GLU A 103 4.87 -3.23 -1.83
C GLU A 103 4.04 -3.61 -0.61
N PHE A 104 4.56 -4.48 0.26
CA PHE A 104 3.90 -4.82 1.52
C PHE A 104 3.58 -3.59 2.35
N THR A 105 4.54 -2.68 2.50
CA THR A 105 4.35 -1.44 3.27
C THR A 105 3.27 -0.57 2.66
N ASN A 106 3.23 -0.45 1.34
CA ASN A 106 2.21 0.33 0.63
C ASN A 106 0.82 -0.32 0.76
N CYS A 107 0.69 -1.63 0.55
CA CYS A 107 -0.56 -2.38 0.73
C CYS A 107 -1.07 -2.27 2.17
N PHE A 108 -0.16 -2.36 3.14
CA PHE A 108 -0.49 -2.18 4.54
C PHE A 108 -1.10 -0.79 4.80
N HIS A 109 -0.44 0.28 4.34
CA HIS A 109 -0.88 1.64 4.60
C HIS A 109 -2.07 2.11 3.75
N SER A 110 -2.38 1.44 2.64
CA SER A 110 -3.55 1.76 1.80
C SER A 110 -4.83 1.22 2.43
N GLU A 111 -5.16 -0.04 2.18
CA GLU A 111 -6.48 -0.61 2.48
C GLU A 111 -6.42 -1.55 3.68
N TRP A 112 -5.34 -2.32 3.82
CA TRP A 112 -5.28 -3.41 4.81
C TRP A 112 -5.32 -2.90 6.24
N TYR A 113 -4.61 -1.79 6.54
CA TYR A 113 -4.62 -1.23 7.89
C TYR A 113 -6.03 -0.79 8.32
N SER A 114 -6.78 -0.13 7.42
CA SER A 114 -8.14 0.30 7.70
C SER A 114 -9.09 -0.89 7.93
N SER A 115 -8.98 -1.94 7.11
CA SER A 115 -9.75 -3.17 7.23
C SER A 115 -9.46 -3.93 8.53
N LEU A 116 -8.19 -4.01 8.93
CA LEU A 116 -7.78 -4.61 10.19
C LEU A 116 -8.31 -3.83 11.40
N LEU A 117 -8.26 -2.49 11.36
CA LEU A 117 -8.83 -1.66 12.42
C LEU A 117 -10.34 -1.85 12.56
N LEU A 118 -11.05 -1.95 11.43
CA LEU A 118 -12.49 -2.21 11.42
C LEU A 118 -12.81 -3.58 12.01
N LYS A 119 -12.10 -4.63 11.58
CA LYS A 119 -12.26 -5.99 12.12
C LYS A 119 -12.02 -6.03 13.62
N MET A 120 -10.96 -5.38 14.10
CA MET A 120 -10.70 -5.31 15.53
C MET A 120 -11.78 -4.53 16.29
N LYS A 121 -12.25 -3.39 15.76
CA LYS A 121 -13.34 -2.63 16.38
C LYS A 121 -14.58 -3.51 16.56
N ASN A 122 -14.94 -4.26 15.53
CA ASN A 122 -16.09 -5.16 15.57
C ASN A 122 -15.88 -6.31 16.55
N TYR A 123 -14.68 -6.91 16.56
CA TYR A 123 -14.33 -7.97 17.50
C TYR A 123 -14.40 -7.50 18.96
N ARG A 124 -13.89 -6.30 19.26
CA ARG A 124 -14.03 -5.64 20.57
C ARG A 124 -15.49 -5.43 20.95
N GLY A 125 -16.30 -4.92 20.02
CA GLY A 125 -17.73 -4.71 20.25
C GLY A 125 -18.44 -6.02 20.60
N ALA A 126 -18.18 -7.08 19.84
CA ALA A 126 -18.73 -8.41 20.11
C ALA A 126 -18.27 -8.97 21.46
N ALA A 127 -16.97 -8.87 21.78
CA ALA A 127 -16.43 -9.31 23.06
C ALA A 127 -17.06 -8.56 24.24
N SER A 128 -17.17 -7.23 24.14
CA SER A 128 -17.82 -6.39 25.17
C SER A 128 -19.29 -6.77 25.35
N GLN A 129 -20.01 -7.00 24.24
CA GLN A 129 -21.41 -7.39 24.28
C GLN A 129 -21.59 -8.78 24.91
N ASN A 130 -20.70 -9.73 24.61
CA ASN A 130 -20.70 -11.05 25.23
C ASN A 130 -20.47 -10.98 26.75
N VAL A 131 -19.51 -10.15 27.20
CA VAL A 131 -19.27 -9.89 28.62
C VAL A 131 -20.51 -9.29 29.27
N ARG A 132 -21.11 -8.25 28.67
CA ARG A 132 -22.33 -7.61 29.16
C ARG A 132 -23.48 -8.62 29.31
N HIS A 133 -23.71 -9.45 28.29
CA HIS A 133 -24.73 -10.50 28.34
C HIS A 133 -24.46 -11.53 29.44
N ALA A 134 -23.19 -11.92 29.63
CA ALA A 134 -22.83 -12.86 30.69
C ALA A 134 -23.10 -12.27 32.08
N ILE A 135 -22.75 -11.00 32.31
CA ILE A 135 -23.02 -10.31 33.57
C ILE A 135 -24.54 -10.22 33.80
N TRP A 136 -25.31 -9.79 32.81
CA TRP A 136 -26.77 -9.74 32.90
C TRP A 136 -27.40 -11.09 33.22
N ARG A 137 -26.91 -12.17 32.59
CA ARG A 137 -27.39 -13.53 32.86
C ARG A 137 -27.15 -13.95 34.31
N ILE A 138 -26.02 -13.56 34.90
CA ILE A 138 -25.63 -13.97 36.27
C ILE A 138 -26.32 -13.10 37.33
N PHE A 139 -26.37 -11.78 37.13
CA PHE A 139 -26.79 -10.84 38.17
C PHE A 139 -28.20 -10.27 37.98
N GLY A 140 -28.81 -10.47 36.80
CA GLY A 140 -30.02 -9.77 36.36
C GLY A 140 -29.70 -8.37 35.81
N SER A 141 -30.47 -7.92 34.82
CA SER A 141 -30.30 -6.60 34.18
C SER A 141 -30.57 -5.42 35.10
N GLU A 142 -31.28 -5.67 36.20
CA GLU A 142 -31.80 -4.65 37.12
C GLU A 142 -30.80 -4.22 38.19
N LYS A 143 -29.70 -4.98 38.37
CA LYS A 143 -28.69 -4.75 39.41
C LYS A 143 -27.41 -4.06 38.93
N LEU A 144 -27.31 -3.73 37.65
CA LEU A 144 -26.12 -3.07 37.10
C LEU A 144 -26.35 -1.55 36.95
N PRO A 145 -25.33 -0.72 37.25
CA PRO A 145 -25.42 0.71 37.04
C PRO A 145 -25.66 1.02 35.56
N SER A 146 -26.55 1.96 35.27
CA SER A 146 -26.67 2.53 33.93
C SER A 146 -25.40 3.34 33.65
N PHE A 147 -24.77 3.07 32.52
CA PHE A 147 -23.80 3.99 31.93
C PHE A 147 -24.62 5.01 31.14
N GLU A 148 -25.10 6.04 31.82
CA GLU A 148 -25.58 7.29 31.20
C GLU A 148 -24.40 8.18 30.79
#